data_AF-A0A9E5Y002-F1
#
_entry.id   AF-A0A9E5Y002-F1
#
_cell.length_a   1.000
_cell.length_b   1.000
_cell.length_c   1.000
_cell.angle_alpha   90.00
_cell.angle_beta   90.00
_cell.angle_gamma   90.00
#
_symmetry.space_group_name_H-M   'P 1'
#
loop_
_entity.id
_entity.type
_entity.pdbx_description
1 polymer ?
#
loop_
_entity_poly.entity_id
_entity_poly.type
_entity_poly.pdbx_seq_one_letter_code
_entity_poly.pdbx_strand_id
1 'polypeptide(L)'
;MKNKIIITIILTTSTLLTQAQKINDIQLLKSELDTISQQKLTVNSVAVNQNGNWIILYGDIGYSFTQMPQKLSEKLETLNKKQIPLKDIDFIGKSGWLLLAAENAFYSDSLPEKFLNALKQVNKQGQTITCADTYKNKTLLLFGKNKYYKQNIPETLKKKIINLQYRNQYIKNAALTKNDGWALLYATKGFTYKNIPVATAEKMKELVQNGSSLDKIFFLPDNKWIIIYDKYKYASNL
;
A
#
# COMPACT_ATOMS: atom_id res chain seq x y z
N MET A 1 23.05 1.57 -61.42
CA MET A 1 23.32 2.02 -60.03
C MET A 1 21.98 2.18 -59.31
N LYS A 2 21.61 1.24 -58.43
CA LYS A 2 20.39 1.32 -57.61
C LYS A 2 20.81 1.54 -56.16
N ASN A 3 20.50 2.73 -55.63
CA ASN A 3 20.71 3.10 -54.24
C ASN A 3 19.91 2.17 -53.32
N LYS A 4 20.61 1.34 -52.52
CA LYS A 4 20.03 0.70 -51.35
C LYS A 4 20.05 1.71 -50.21
N ILE A 5 18.86 2.20 -49.86
CA ILE A 5 18.64 2.92 -48.60
C ILE A 5 18.79 1.88 -47.48
N ILE A 6 19.88 1.96 -46.73
CA ILE A 6 20.03 1.25 -45.46
C ILE A 6 19.23 2.05 -44.44
N ILE A 7 18.04 1.55 -44.08
CA ILE A 7 17.28 2.08 -42.95
C ILE A 7 17.98 1.55 -41.69
N THR A 8 18.77 2.42 -41.07
CA THR A 8 19.33 2.19 -39.73
C THR A 8 18.18 2.17 -38.72
N ILE A 9 17.80 0.98 -38.26
CA ILE A 9 16.92 0.82 -37.09
C ILE A 9 17.77 1.17 -35.86
N ILE A 10 17.66 2.41 -35.40
CA ILE A 10 18.29 2.88 -34.16
C ILE A 10 17.54 2.26 -32.98
N LEU A 11 18.29 1.66 -32.05
CA LEU A 11 17.82 0.98 -30.85
C LEU A 11 16.74 1.78 -30.08
N THR A 12 15.53 1.22 -29.99
CA THR A 12 14.48 1.60 -29.02
C THR A 12 14.02 0.41 -28.16
N THR A 13 14.77 -0.69 -28.17
CA THR A 13 14.33 -1.99 -27.62
C THR A 13 14.24 -2.01 -26.10
N SER A 14 15.09 -1.27 -25.38
CA SER A 14 15.13 -1.34 -23.91
C SER A 14 13.91 -0.72 -23.23
N THR A 15 13.39 0.41 -23.73
CA THR A 15 12.23 1.08 -23.14
C THR A 15 10.95 0.28 -23.37
N LEU A 16 10.75 -0.25 -24.58
CA LEU A 16 9.60 -1.10 -24.91
C LEU A 16 9.59 -2.40 -24.10
N LEU A 17 10.74 -3.04 -23.91
CA LEU A 17 10.87 -4.23 -23.05
C LEU A 17 10.46 -3.93 -21.60
N THR A 18 10.92 -2.81 -21.04
CA THR A 18 10.56 -2.43 -19.65
C THR A 18 9.07 -2.08 -19.50
N GLN A 19 8.46 -1.47 -20.51
CA GLN A 19 7.04 -1.13 -20.48
C GLN A 19 6.16 -2.39 -20.60
N ALA A 20 6.52 -3.32 -21.50
CA ALA A 20 5.83 -4.60 -21.64
C ALA A 20 5.91 -5.43 -20.36
N GLN A 21 7.08 -5.46 -19.71
CA GLN A 21 7.25 -6.15 -18.43
C GLN A 21 6.36 -5.55 -17.32
N LYS A 22 6.33 -4.21 -17.19
CA LYS A 22 5.44 -3.54 -16.21
C LYS A 22 3.96 -3.84 -16.45
N ILE A 23 3.51 -3.90 -17.70
CA ILE A 23 2.13 -4.27 -18.03
C ILE A 23 1.83 -5.69 -17.57
N ASN A 24 2.75 -6.63 -17.84
CA ASN A 24 2.62 -8.01 -17.41
C ASN A 24 2.56 -8.15 -15.89
N ASP A 25 3.40 -7.40 -15.17
CA ASP A 25 3.43 -7.44 -13.71
C ASP A 25 2.14 -6.90 -13.08
N ILE A 26 1.52 -5.86 -13.64
CA ILE A 26 0.21 -5.34 -13.18
C ILE A 26 -0.91 -6.34 -13.46
N GLN A 27 -0.90 -7.00 -14.62
CA GLN A 27 -1.88 -8.05 -14.92
C GLN A 27 -1.75 -9.24 -13.97
N LEU A 28 -0.51 -9.62 -13.62
CA LEU A 28 -0.26 -10.66 -12.63
C LEU A 28 -0.75 -10.24 -11.25
N LEU A 29 -0.49 -9.00 -10.81
CA LEU A 29 -1.03 -8.47 -9.55
C LEU A 29 -2.56 -8.59 -9.50
N LYS A 30 -3.24 -8.24 -10.59
CA LYS A 30 -4.69 -8.36 -10.68
C LYS A 30 -5.14 -9.83 -10.61
N SER A 31 -4.50 -10.72 -11.35
CA SER A 31 -4.80 -12.16 -11.34
C SER A 31 -4.65 -12.78 -9.95
N GLU A 32 -3.65 -12.36 -9.19
CA GLU A 32 -3.43 -12.80 -7.82
C GLU A 32 -4.51 -12.28 -6.87
N LEU A 33 -4.89 -11.00 -6.99
CA LEU A 33 -6.03 -10.46 -6.24
C LEU A 33 -7.35 -11.15 -6.58
N ASP A 34 -7.58 -11.50 -7.86
CA ASP A 34 -8.74 -12.29 -8.29
C ASP A 34 -8.75 -13.66 -7.60
N THR A 35 -7.61 -14.34 -7.58
CA THR A 35 -7.46 -15.66 -6.94
C THR A 35 -7.72 -15.59 -5.43
N ILE A 36 -7.09 -14.63 -4.73
CA ILE A 36 -7.24 -14.42 -3.29
C ILE A 36 -8.70 -14.09 -2.93
N SER A 37 -9.34 -13.22 -3.71
CA SER A 37 -10.75 -12.83 -3.53
C SER A 37 -11.71 -14.00 -3.77
N GLN A 38 -11.47 -14.81 -4.81
CA GLN A 38 -12.26 -16.02 -5.10
C GLN A 38 -12.16 -17.06 -3.98
N GLN A 39 -10.98 -17.19 -3.37
CA GLN A 39 -10.77 -18.05 -2.20
C GLN A 39 -11.29 -17.43 -0.89
N LYS A 40 -11.83 -16.20 -0.93
CA LYS A 40 -12.33 -15.44 0.23
C LYS A 40 -11.28 -15.23 1.32
N LEU A 41 -10.02 -15.14 0.93
CA LEU A 41 -8.93 -14.82 1.83
C LEU A 41 -8.87 -13.30 2.06
N THR A 42 -8.70 -12.87 3.31
CA THR A 42 -8.56 -11.44 3.63
C THR A 42 -7.33 -10.87 2.93
N VAL A 43 -7.46 -9.73 2.26
CA VAL A 43 -6.31 -8.98 1.74
C VAL A 43 -5.85 -8.02 2.83
N ASN A 44 -4.69 -8.29 3.43
CA ASN A 44 -4.19 -7.48 4.54
C ASN A 44 -3.48 -6.22 4.02
N SER A 45 -2.68 -6.37 2.97
CA SER A 45 -1.88 -5.28 2.41
C SER A 45 -1.43 -5.53 0.98
N VAL A 46 -1.24 -4.44 0.23
CA VAL A 46 -0.67 -4.44 -1.12
C VAL A 46 0.32 -3.29 -1.22
N ALA A 47 1.55 -3.57 -1.67
CA ALA A 47 2.56 -2.54 -1.90
C ALA A 47 3.25 -2.75 -3.25
N VAL A 48 3.63 -1.65 -3.90
CA VAL A 48 4.36 -1.64 -5.19
C VAL A 48 5.56 -0.70 -5.06
N ASN A 49 6.75 -1.20 -5.35
CA ASN A 49 7.96 -0.39 -5.29
C ASN A 49 8.16 0.46 -6.56
N GLN A 50 9.21 1.27 -6.60
CA GLN A 50 9.50 2.16 -7.73
C GLN A 50 9.83 1.44 -9.05
N ASN A 51 10.20 0.16 -8.98
CA ASN A 51 10.48 -0.67 -10.15
C ASN A 51 9.22 -1.33 -10.72
N GLY A 52 8.08 -1.24 -10.02
CA GLY A 52 6.83 -1.91 -10.39
C GLY A 52 6.70 -3.31 -9.78
N ASN A 53 7.66 -3.76 -8.96
CA ASN A 53 7.52 -5.03 -8.27
C ASN A 53 6.53 -4.89 -7.12
N TRP A 54 5.68 -5.88 -6.97
CA TRP A 54 4.58 -5.84 -6.03
C TRP A 54 4.63 -7.00 -5.04
N ILE A 55 3.96 -6.79 -3.92
CA ILE A 55 3.69 -7.81 -2.90
C ILE A 55 2.25 -7.67 -2.41
N ILE A 56 1.57 -8.79 -2.23
CA ILE A 56 0.29 -8.89 -1.53
C ILE A 56 0.51 -9.71 -0.26
N LEU A 57 0.00 -9.22 0.87
CA LEU A 57 -0.16 -10.00 2.09
C LEU A 57 -1.63 -10.40 2.23
N TYR A 58 -1.90 -11.68 2.50
CA TYR A 58 -3.26 -12.20 2.58
C TYR A 58 -3.40 -13.33 3.61
N GLY A 59 -4.61 -13.53 4.13
CA GLY A 59 -4.88 -14.47 5.21
C GLY A 59 -4.05 -14.13 6.46
N ASP A 60 -3.64 -15.13 7.23
CA ASP A 60 -2.77 -14.87 8.39
C ASP A 60 -1.29 -14.80 7.97
N ILE A 61 -0.81 -15.76 7.19
CA ILE A 61 0.63 -15.93 6.89
C ILE A 61 0.97 -15.89 5.40
N GLY A 62 -0.04 -15.69 4.54
CA GLY A 62 0.08 -15.77 3.09
C GLY A 62 0.72 -14.52 2.50
N TYR A 63 1.55 -14.73 1.47
CA TYR A 63 2.08 -13.65 0.66
C TYR A 63 2.30 -14.11 -0.79
N SER A 64 2.17 -13.19 -1.72
CA SER A 64 2.47 -13.37 -3.15
C SER A 64 3.23 -12.15 -3.64
N PHE A 65 4.16 -12.32 -4.59
CA PHE A 65 5.04 -11.24 -5.05
C PHE A 65 5.65 -11.54 -6.42
N THR A 66 6.11 -10.50 -7.13
CA THR A 66 6.96 -10.68 -8.33
C THR A 66 8.44 -10.78 -7.95
N GLN A 67 8.99 -9.69 -7.45
CA GLN A 67 10.39 -9.60 -7.00
C GLN A 67 10.48 -8.74 -5.75
N MET A 68 11.37 -9.10 -4.83
CA MET A 68 11.55 -8.33 -3.60
C MET A 68 13.01 -8.31 -3.13
N PRO A 69 13.38 -7.35 -2.26
CA PRO A 69 14.70 -7.36 -1.62
C PRO A 69 14.95 -8.66 -0.86
N GLN A 70 16.15 -9.23 -0.98
CA GLN A 70 16.51 -10.51 -0.34
C GLN A 70 16.21 -10.54 1.16
N LYS A 71 16.58 -9.48 1.90
CA LYS A 71 16.31 -9.38 3.34
C LYS A 71 14.81 -9.42 3.70
N LEU A 72 13.94 -8.93 2.80
CA LEU A 72 12.49 -9.03 2.99
C LEU A 72 12.03 -10.47 2.79
N SER A 73 12.52 -11.16 1.75
CA SER A 73 12.20 -12.57 1.47
C SER A 73 12.61 -13.47 2.64
N GLU A 74 13.86 -13.37 3.10
CA GLU A 74 14.37 -14.14 4.24
C GLU A 74 13.55 -13.88 5.51
N LYS A 75 13.09 -12.64 5.69
CA LYS A 75 12.24 -12.29 6.83
C LYS A 75 10.86 -12.93 6.72
N LEU A 76 10.20 -12.83 5.57
CA LEU A 76 8.90 -13.43 5.33
C LEU A 76 8.94 -14.96 5.50
N GLU A 77 9.95 -15.63 4.96
CA GLU A 77 10.15 -17.07 5.15
C GLU A 77 10.32 -17.44 6.64
N THR A 78 11.12 -16.66 7.38
CA THR A 78 11.31 -16.87 8.82
C THR A 78 9.99 -16.73 9.58
N LEU A 79 9.18 -15.74 9.24
CA LEU A 79 7.90 -15.48 9.89
C LEU A 79 6.86 -16.53 9.53
N ASN A 80 6.80 -16.93 8.26
CA ASN A 80 5.90 -17.96 7.77
C ASN A 80 6.19 -19.33 8.42
N LYS A 81 7.46 -19.74 8.52
CA LYS A 81 7.88 -20.96 9.25
C LYS A 81 7.45 -20.96 10.72
N LYS A 82 7.40 -19.77 11.34
CA LYS A 82 6.96 -19.57 12.72
C LYS A 82 5.45 -19.31 12.84
N GLN A 83 4.72 -19.35 11.73
CA GLN A 83 3.30 -19.02 11.63
C GLN A 83 2.95 -17.66 12.25
N ILE A 84 3.81 -16.66 12.06
CA ILE A 84 3.60 -15.31 12.57
C ILE A 84 2.70 -14.54 11.61
N PRO A 85 1.54 -14.00 12.06
CA PRO A 85 0.63 -13.30 11.17
C PRO A 85 1.24 -12.02 10.57
N LEU A 86 1.01 -11.78 9.29
CA LEU A 86 1.49 -10.63 8.52
C LEU A 86 0.36 -9.60 8.38
N LYS A 87 0.61 -8.33 8.70
CA LYS A 87 -0.46 -7.32 8.81
C LYS A 87 -0.41 -6.20 7.78
N ASP A 88 0.78 -5.68 7.53
CA ASP A 88 0.96 -4.55 6.61
C ASP A 88 2.37 -4.53 6.05
N ILE A 89 2.53 -4.01 4.83
CA ILE A 89 3.81 -3.84 4.17
C ILE A 89 3.79 -2.53 3.39
N ASP A 90 4.90 -1.80 3.39
CA ASP A 90 5.10 -0.69 2.48
C ASP A 90 6.56 -0.58 2.02
N PHE A 91 6.77 -0.07 0.81
CA PHE A 91 8.08 0.19 0.23
C PHE A 91 8.46 1.67 0.37
N ILE A 92 9.66 1.92 0.87
CA ILE A 92 10.11 3.23 1.30
C ILE A 92 11.38 3.61 0.55
N GLY A 93 11.28 4.66 -0.28
CA GLY A 93 12.38 5.06 -1.15
C GLY A 93 12.69 4.02 -2.22
N LYS A 94 13.98 3.84 -2.53
CA LYS A 94 14.42 2.93 -3.62
C LYS A 94 14.53 1.46 -3.18
N SER A 95 14.93 1.22 -1.93
CA SER A 95 15.24 -0.12 -1.41
C SER A 95 14.69 -0.39 -0.02
N GLY A 96 14.15 0.62 0.65
CA GLY A 96 13.62 0.47 1.99
C GLY A 96 12.26 -0.21 2.01
N TRP A 97 11.95 -0.82 3.14
CA TRP A 97 10.67 -1.46 3.37
C TRP A 97 10.36 -1.51 4.87
N LEU A 98 9.07 -1.57 5.17
CA LEU A 98 8.53 -1.78 6.51
C LEU A 98 7.50 -2.90 6.44
N LEU A 99 7.69 -3.94 7.25
CA LEU A 99 6.77 -5.05 7.43
C LEU A 99 6.23 -5.02 8.86
N LEU A 100 4.90 -5.01 9.01
CA LEU A 100 4.21 -5.17 10.29
C LEU A 100 3.72 -6.62 10.42
N ALA A 101 3.96 -7.22 11.57
CA ALA A 101 3.63 -8.61 11.86
C ALA A 101 3.24 -8.79 13.33
N ALA A 102 2.46 -9.83 13.64
CA ALA A 102 1.89 -10.08 14.97
C ALA A 102 1.28 -8.81 15.58
N GLU A 103 1.11 -8.73 16.90
CA GLU A 103 0.46 -7.58 17.53
C GLU A 103 1.19 -6.26 17.27
N ASN A 104 2.48 -6.20 17.62
CA ASN A 104 3.28 -4.97 17.58
C ASN A 104 4.66 -5.16 16.91
N ALA A 105 4.96 -6.35 16.38
CA ALA A 105 6.26 -6.57 15.76
C ALA A 105 6.36 -5.81 14.43
N PHE A 106 7.52 -5.22 14.20
CA PHE A 106 7.85 -4.64 12.91
C PHE A 106 9.27 -5.04 12.53
N TYR A 107 9.47 -5.18 11.23
CA TYR A 107 10.75 -5.44 10.61
C TYR A 107 10.94 -4.42 9.50
N SER A 108 12.17 -4.01 9.27
CA SER A 108 12.43 -2.99 8.27
C SER A 108 13.85 -3.03 7.78
N ASP A 109 14.08 -2.49 6.59
CA ASP A 109 15.41 -2.13 6.13
C ASP A 109 15.40 -0.73 5.51
N SER A 110 16.52 -0.03 5.62
CA SER A 110 16.76 1.28 4.98
C SER A 110 15.66 2.33 5.21
N LEU A 111 15.08 2.38 6.43
CA LEU A 111 14.12 3.43 6.80
C LEU A 111 14.81 4.75 7.14
N PRO A 112 14.17 5.90 6.86
CA PRO A 112 14.60 7.17 7.43
C PRO A 112 14.66 7.10 8.96
N GLU A 113 15.76 7.57 9.55
CA GLU A 113 16.04 7.42 10.99
C GLU A 113 14.90 7.96 11.87
N LYS A 114 14.35 9.14 11.53
CA LYS A 114 13.23 9.74 12.25
C LYS A 114 11.99 8.83 12.26
N PHE A 115 11.72 8.13 11.16
CA PHE A 115 10.60 7.21 11.08
C PHE A 115 10.86 5.93 11.88
N LEU A 116 12.07 5.37 11.77
CA LEU A 116 12.49 4.21 12.57
C LEU A 116 12.40 4.49 14.07
N ASN A 117 12.85 5.67 14.51
CA ASN A 117 12.77 6.07 15.91
C ASN A 117 11.33 6.20 16.40
N ALA A 118 10.42 6.72 15.56
CA ALA A 118 8.99 6.76 15.88
C ALA A 118 8.40 5.35 16.01
N LEU A 119 8.71 4.43 15.10
CA LEU A 119 8.28 3.03 15.19
C LEU A 119 8.78 2.36 16.47
N LYS A 120 10.07 2.50 16.80
CA LYS A 120 10.66 1.98 18.05
C LYS A 120 9.99 2.55 19.28
N GLN A 121 9.68 3.85 19.29
CA GLN A 121 9.00 4.50 20.41
C GLN A 121 7.58 3.94 20.61
N VAL A 122 6.81 3.82 19.52
CA VAL A 122 5.45 3.26 19.54
C VAL A 122 5.47 1.81 20.02
N ASN A 123 6.41 1.00 19.51
CA ASN A 123 6.59 -0.39 19.92
C ASN A 123 6.97 -0.50 21.41
N LYS A 124 7.90 0.32 21.91
CA LYS A 124 8.28 0.37 23.33
C LYS A 124 7.11 0.73 24.26
N GLN A 125 6.16 1.52 23.77
CA GLN A 125 4.95 1.89 24.51
C GLN A 125 3.86 0.80 24.45
N GLY A 126 4.11 -0.34 23.79
CA GLY A 126 3.14 -1.42 23.62
C GLY A 126 1.92 -1.00 22.78
N GLN A 127 2.01 0.07 22.00
CA GLN A 127 0.89 0.56 21.19
C GLN A 127 0.82 -0.19 19.86
N THR A 128 -0.37 -0.69 19.52
CA THR A 128 -0.61 -1.36 18.26
C THR A 128 -0.55 -0.42 17.07
N ILE A 129 0.32 -0.73 16.12
CA ILE A 129 0.37 -0.04 14.83
C ILE A 129 -0.71 -0.64 13.94
N THR A 130 -1.57 0.21 13.40
CA THR A 130 -2.75 -0.21 12.61
C THR A 130 -2.55 0.02 11.12
N CYS A 131 -1.73 1.01 10.76
CA CYS A 131 -1.41 1.36 9.39
C CYS A 131 -0.12 2.15 9.35
N ALA A 132 0.75 1.83 8.40
CA ALA A 132 1.89 2.66 8.03
C ALA A 132 1.83 2.88 6.52
N ASP A 133 1.91 4.13 6.09
CA ASP A 133 1.85 4.48 4.68
C ASP A 133 2.84 5.61 4.37
N THR A 134 3.54 5.44 3.25
CA THR A 134 4.56 6.36 2.79
C THR A 134 4.37 6.73 1.34
N TYR A 135 4.65 8.00 1.03
CA TYR A 135 4.66 8.47 -0.35
C TYR A 135 5.73 9.53 -0.53
N LYS A 136 6.78 9.21 -1.30
CA LYS A 136 7.98 10.04 -1.46
C LYS A 136 8.60 10.38 -0.10
N ASN A 137 8.55 11.65 0.32
CA ASN A 137 9.10 12.14 1.59
C ASN A 137 8.04 12.25 2.69
N LYS A 138 6.83 11.74 2.45
CA LYS A 138 5.71 11.77 3.38
C LYS A 138 5.59 10.43 4.07
N THR A 139 5.27 10.48 5.35
CA THR A 139 5.05 9.29 6.17
C THR A 139 3.90 9.55 7.11
N LEU A 140 2.98 8.59 7.20
CA LEU A 140 1.94 8.53 8.19
C LEU A 140 2.00 7.17 8.88
N LEU A 141 1.97 7.20 10.21
CA LEU A 141 1.83 6.02 11.04
C LEU A 141 0.60 6.21 11.92
N LEU A 142 -0.35 5.29 11.84
CA LEU A 142 -1.49 5.22 12.74
C LEU A 142 -1.23 4.14 13.79
N PHE A 143 -1.47 4.48 15.05
CA PHE A 143 -1.26 3.55 16.16
C PHE A 143 -2.19 3.84 17.33
N GLY A 144 -2.40 2.81 18.16
CA GLY A 144 -3.34 2.84 19.27
C GLY A 144 -4.73 3.31 18.84
N LYS A 145 -5.51 3.78 19.81
CA LYS A 145 -6.77 4.44 19.50
C LYS A 145 -6.50 5.87 19.06
N ASN A 146 -6.61 6.12 17.76
CA ASN A 146 -6.56 7.46 17.17
C ASN A 146 -5.26 8.23 17.45
N LYS A 147 -4.11 7.59 17.68
CA LYS A 147 -2.82 8.30 17.74
C LYS A 147 -2.12 8.19 16.39
N TYR A 148 -1.24 9.14 16.12
CA TYR A 148 -0.49 9.14 14.86
C TYR A 148 0.87 9.79 15.00
N TYR A 149 1.78 9.35 14.13
CA TYR A 149 3.03 10.03 13.82
C TYR A 149 2.96 10.51 12.37
N LYS A 150 3.54 11.66 12.08
CA LYS A 150 3.56 12.23 10.74
C LYS A 150 4.91 12.84 10.39
N GLN A 151 5.26 12.74 9.11
CA GLN A 151 6.33 13.51 8.50
C GLN A 151 5.84 14.05 7.15
N ASN A 152 5.95 15.36 6.94
CA ASN A 152 5.62 16.06 5.68
C ASN A 152 4.24 15.78 5.07
N ILE A 153 3.26 15.32 5.87
CA ILE A 153 1.89 15.12 5.35
C ILE A 153 1.19 16.47 5.11
N PRO A 154 0.22 16.53 4.19
CA PRO A 154 -0.55 17.75 3.94
C PRO A 154 -1.29 18.25 5.20
N GLU A 155 -1.34 19.57 5.42
CA GLU A 155 -2.05 20.16 6.57
C GLU A 155 -3.55 19.81 6.54
N THR A 156 -4.11 19.61 5.34
CA THR A 156 -5.50 19.17 5.17
C THR A 156 -5.76 17.78 5.76
N LEU A 157 -4.81 16.85 5.59
CA LEU A 157 -4.87 15.52 6.20
C LEU A 157 -4.75 15.61 7.72
N LYS A 158 -3.75 16.36 8.21
CA LYS A 158 -3.54 16.56 9.65
C LYS A 158 -4.79 17.14 10.34
N LYS A 159 -5.38 18.20 9.77
CA LYS A 159 -6.63 18.80 10.29
C LYS A 159 -7.76 17.78 10.32
N LYS A 160 -7.88 16.93 9.29
CA LYS A 160 -8.92 15.90 9.25
C LYS A 160 -8.71 14.81 10.31
N ILE A 161 -7.47 14.35 10.51
CA ILE A 161 -7.13 13.40 11.58
C ILE A 161 -7.51 13.98 12.95
N ILE A 162 -7.14 15.24 13.23
CA ILE A 162 -7.49 15.92 14.50
C ILE A 162 -9.02 16.01 14.69
N ASN A 163 -9.77 16.32 13.64
CA ASN A 163 -11.22 16.36 13.71
C ASN A 163 -11.84 14.98 14.02
N LEU A 164 -11.31 13.92 13.42
CA LEU A 164 -11.76 12.54 13.70
C LEU A 164 -11.39 12.11 15.12
N GLN A 165 -10.20 12.48 15.60
CA GLN A 165 -9.77 12.29 17.00
C GLN A 165 -10.75 12.94 17.98
N TYR A 166 -11.07 14.23 17.77
CA TYR A 166 -12.00 14.97 18.61
C TYR A 166 -13.39 14.33 18.66
N ARG A 167 -13.83 13.73 17.54
CA ARG A 167 -15.11 13.01 17.43
C ARG A 167 -15.03 11.55 17.87
N ASN A 168 -13.90 11.12 18.45
CA ASN A 168 -13.64 9.74 18.87
C ASN A 168 -13.88 8.69 17.75
N GLN A 169 -13.68 9.08 16.48
CA GLN A 169 -13.87 8.20 15.33
C GLN A 169 -12.59 7.41 15.08
N TYR A 170 -12.66 6.08 15.18
CA TYR A 170 -11.50 5.21 14.99
C TYR A 170 -11.04 5.18 13.53
N ILE A 171 -9.82 5.65 13.25
CA ILE A 171 -9.21 5.59 11.91
C ILE A 171 -8.56 4.22 11.72
N LYS A 172 -9.05 3.44 10.75
CA LYS A 172 -8.59 2.07 10.49
C LYS A 172 -7.55 1.97 9.38
N ASN A 173 -7.57 2.89 8.42
CA ASN A 173 -6.60 2.92 7.33
C ASN A 173 -6.44 4.35 6.78
N ALA A 174 -5.25 4.63 6.28
CA ALA A 174 -4.92 5.85 5.57
C ALA A 174 -4.04 5.49 4.37
N ALA A 175 -4.18 6.23 3.28
CA ALA A 175 -3.32 6.10 2.11
C ALA A 175 -2.95 7.48 1.58
N LEU A 176 -1.66 7.70 1.32
CA LEU A 176 -1.10 8.90 0.74
C LEU A 176 -0.90 8.70 -0.77
N THR A 177 -1.00 9.78 -1.53
CA THR A 177 -0.75 9.74 -2.97
C THR A 177 -0.14 11.04 -3.48
N LYS A 178 0.04 11.13 -4.81
CA LYS A 178 0.58 12.30 -5.50
C LYS A 178 -0.26 13.56 -5.23
N ASN A 179 0.31 14.73 -5.50
CA ASN A 179 -0.39 16.03 -5.43
C ASN A 179 -1.06 16.32 -4.07
N ASP A 180 -0.39 15.92 -2.99
CA ASP A 180 -0.92 16.03 -1.62
C ASP A 180 -2.28 15.34 -1.42
N GLY A 181 -2.54 14.34 -2.26
CA GLY A 181 -3.71 13.50 -2.15
C GLY A 181 -3.62 12.50 -1.02
N TRP A 182 -4.77 12.18 -0.45
CA TRP A 182 -4.91 11.22 0.63
C TRP A 182 -6.33 10.70 0.75
N ALA A 183 -6.48 9.51 1.32
CA ALA A 183 -7.74 8.94 1.76
C ALA A 183 -7.63 8.44 3.21
N LEU A 184 -8.72 8.56 3.96
CA LEU A 184 -8.87 8.01 5.31
C LEU A 184 -10.14 7.16 5.37
N LEU A 185 -10.01 5.96 5.93
CA LEU A 185 -11.13 5.09 6.28
C LEU A 185 -11.25 5.09 7.80
N TYR A 186 -12.47 5.31 8.31
CA TYR A 186 -12.74 5.42 9.75
C TYR A 186 -14.12 4.86 10.09
N ALA A 187 -14.29 4.41 11.33
CA ALA A 187 -15.48 3.69 11.77
C ALA A 187 -15.85 2.54 10.81
N THR A 188 -17.10 2.09 10.81
CA THR A 188 -17.55 0.98 9.96
C THR A 188 -17.61 1.38 8.48
N LYS A 189 -18.27 2.51 8.17
CA LYS A 189 -18.54 2.97 6.79
C LYS A 189 -18.03 4.39 6.50
N GLY A 190 -17.30 4.99 7.42
CA GLY A 190 -16.80 6.35 7.27
C GLY A 190 -15.60 6.40 6.34
N PHE A 191 -15.62 7.35 5.42
CA PHE A 191 -14.44 7.70 4.64
C PHE A 191 -14.40 9.20 4.35
N THR A 192 -13.23 9.68 3.99
CA THR A 192 -12.97 11.06 3.57
C THR A 192 -11.67 11.08 2.78
N TYR A 193 -11.57 11.99 1.82
CA TYR A 193 -10.42 12.05 0.94
C TYR A 193 -10.16 13.48 0.48
N LYS A 194 -9.00 13.71 -0.11
CA LYS A 194 -8.68 14.93 -0.85
C LYS A 194 -7.71 14.60 -1.98
N ASN A 195 -7.88 15.25 -3.13
CA ASN A 195 -6.98 15.14 -4.29
C ASN A 195 -6.64 13.70 -4.72
N ILE A 196 -7.61 12.79 -4.66
CA ILE A 196 -7.49 11.43 -5.18
C ILE A 196 -8.13 11.33 -6.57
N PRO A 197 -7.83 10.30 -7.38
CA PRO A 197 -8.50 10.12 -8.68
C PRO A 197 -10.03 10.04 -8.52
N VAL A 198 -10.76 10.69 -9.45
CA VAL A 198 -12.23 10.76 -9.41
C VAL A 198 -12.87 9.38 -9.38
N ALA A 199 -12.40 8.46 -10.23
CA ALA A 199 -12.88 7.08 -10.27
C ALA A 199 -12.71 6.35 -8.93
N THR A 200 -11.65 6.64 -8.17
CA THR A 200 -11.46 6.07 -6.82
C THR A 200 -12.54 6.59 -5.87
N ALA A 201 -12.75 7.90 -5.86
CA ALA A 201 -13.76 8.54 -5.00
C ALA A 201 -15.18 8.06 -5.31
N GLU A 202 -15.53 7.97 -6.59
CA GLU A 202 -16.82 7.45 -7.05
C GLU A 202 -17.02 6.00 -6.63
N LYS A 203 -16.00 5.14 -6.83
CA LYS A 203 -16.07 3.74 -6.43
C LYS A 203 -16.22 3.58 -4.91
N MET A 204 -15.49 4.35 -4.10
CA MET A 204 -15.66 4.35 -2.64
C MET A 204 -17.09 4.72 -2.22
N LYS A 205 -17.66 5.74 -2.87
CA LYS A 205 -19.04 6.20 -2.61
C LYS A 205 -20.06 5.14 -2.99
N GLU A 206 -19.95 4.58 -4.18
CA GLU A 206 -20.81 3.51 -4.69
C GLU A 206 -20.82 2.31 -3.73
N LEU A 207 -19.64 1.82 -3.33
CA LEU A 207 -19.51 0.67 -2.43
C LEU A 207 -20.22 0.91 -1.08
N VAL A 208 -20.03 2.09 -0.48
CA VAL A 208 -20.67 2.44 0.79
C VAL A 208 -22.18 2.62 0.64
N GLN A 209 -22.64 3.22 -0.46
CA GLN A 209 -24.07 3.36 -0.77
C GLN A 209 -24.74 1.99 -0.95
N ASN A 210 -24.03 1.02 -1.52
CA ASN A 210 -24.48 -0.36 -1.66
C ASN A 210 -24.32 -1.19 -0.37
N GLY A 211 -23.88 -0.57 0.72
CA GLY A 211 -23.85 -1.18 2.06
C GLY A 211 -22.54 -1.85 2.45
N SER A 212 -21.53 -1.88 1.58
CA SER A 212 -20.21 -2.49 1.88
C SER A 212 -19.41 -1.69 2.91
N SER A 213 -18.54 -2.39 3.63
CA SER A 213 -17.51 -1.80 4.50
C SER A 213 -16.20 -1.69 3.75
N LEU A 214 -15.63 -0.48 3.64
CA LEU A 214 -14.29 -0.28 3.07
C LEU A 214 -13.25 -0.62 4.12
N ASP A 215 -12.34 -1.54 3.88
CA ASP A 215 -11.37 -2.00 4.89
C ASP A 215 -9.98 -1.41 4.69
N LYS A 216 -9.51 -1.36 3.43
CA LYS A 216 -8.22 -0.78 3.06
C LYS A 216 -8.34 -0.04 1.72
N ILE A 217 -7.53 0.99 1.55
CA ILE A 217 -7.26 1.62 0.28
C ILE A 217 -5.76 1.71 0.08
N PHE A 218 -5.30 1.43 -1.14
CA PHE A 218 -3.90 1.52 -1.52
C PHE A 218 -3.79 2.37 -2.78
N PHE A 219 -2.90 3.36 -2.75
CA PHE A 219 -2.51 4.10 -3.95
C PHE A 219 -1.17 3.58 -4.45
N LEU A 220 -1.17 3.16 -5.71
CA LEU A 220 -0.02 2.59 -6.38
C LEU A 220 0.55 3.59 -7.39
N PRO A 221 1.74 3.33 -7.97
CA PRO A 221 2.27 4.13 -9.07
C PRO A 221 1.27 4.32 -10.22
N ASP A 222 1.48 5.35 -11.04
CA ASP A 222 0.69 5.62 -12.25
C ASP A 222 -0.83 5.80 -12.05
N ASN A 223 -1.23 6.30 -10.86
CA ASN A 223 -2.63 6.50 -10.46
C ASN A 223 -3.45 5.22 -10.37
N LYS A 224 -2.76 4.09 -10.22
CA LYS A 224 -3.39 2.82 -9.92
C LYS A 224 -3.85 2.83 -8.47
N TRP A 225 -4.98 2.20 -8.20
CA TRP A 225 -5.55 2.13 -6.86
C TRP A 225 -6.25 0.80 -6.66
N ILE A 226 -6.29 0.36 -5.41
CA ILE A 226 -7.01 -0.82 -4.95
C ILE A 226 -7.82 -0.41 -3.72
N ILE A 227 -9.08 -0.80 -3.67
CA ILE A 227 -9.96 -0.68 -2.52
C ILE A 227 -10.32 -2.10 -2.10
N ILE A 228 -9.98 -2.48 -0.88
CA ILE A 228 -10.43 -3.73 -0.25
C ILE A 228 -11.69 -3.43 0.54
N TYR A 229 -12.72 -4.25 0.35
CA TYR A 229 -13.99 -4.12 1.04
C TYR A 229 -14.57 -5.49 1.39
N ASP A 230 -15.41 -5.51 2.42
CA ASP A 230 -15.99 -6.73 2.99
C ASP A 230 -14.92 -7.84 3.20
N LYS A 231 -13.74 -7.44 3.70
CA LYS A 231 -12.53 -8.20 4.04
C LYS A 231 -11.71 -8.79 2.89
N TYR A 232 -12.37 -9.37 1.89
CA TYR A 232 -11.69 -10.14 0.82
C TYR A 232 -12.02 -9.67 -0.59
N LYS A 233 -13.10 -8.90 -0.77
CA LYS A 233 -13.43 -8.36 -2.09
C LYS A 233 -12.56 -7.16 -2.38
N TYR A 234 -12.37 -6.86 -3.65
CA TYR A 234 -11.63 -5.68 -4.06
C TYR A 234 -12.25 -5.00 -5.29
N ALA A 235 -11.99 -3.71 -5.42
CA ALA A 235 -12.21 -2.92 -6.61
C ALA A 235 -10.89 -2.23 -6.97
N SER A 236 -10.57 -2.13 -8.25
CA SER A 236 -9.33 -1.49 -8.70
C SER A 236 -9.45 -0.93 -10.11
N ASN A 237 -8.44 -0.18 -10.54
CA ASN A 237 -8.20 0.19 -11.94
C ASN A 237 -6.89 -0.40 -12.50
N LEU A 238 -6.47 -1.57 -11.96
CA LEU A 238 -5.26 -2.29 -12.40
C LEU A 238 -5.32 -2.63 -13.89
#